data_AF-A0A4D7JLB8-F1
#
_entry.id   AF-A0A4D7JLB8-F1
#
_cell.length_a   1.000
_cell.length_b   1.000
_cell.length_c   1.000
_cell.angle_alpha   90.00
_cell.angle_beta   90.00
_cell.angle_gamma   90.00
#
_symmetry.space_group_name_H-M   'P 1'
#
loop_
_entity.id
_entity.type
_entity.pdbx_description
1 polymer ?
#
loop_
_entity_poly.entity_id
_entity_poly.type
_entity_poly.pdbx_seq_one_letter_code
_entity_poly.pdbx_strand_id
1 'polypeptide(L)'
;MNITNKVFEEGDKIFRMIAENSMDAIIIIGNNLEFSEPKIEYANPAYLKLTGFSLEEVIGASPAIIKGEKTSQKMLDDLKEQMKQGNQYKGKAINYKKMEMNSQMSGQ
;
A
#
# COMPACT_ATOMS: atom_id res chain seq x y z
N MET A 1 -33.76 -6.23 -5.33
CA MET A 1 -32.29 -6.32 -5.31
C MET A 1 -31.85 -6.35 -6.77
N ASN A 2 -31.10 -5.34 -7.25
CA ASN A 2 -30.76 -5.24 -8.67
C ASN A 2 -29.62 -6.21 -9.01
N ILE A 3 -29.69 -6.86 -10.19
CA ILE A 3 -28.73 -7.86 -10.66
C ILE A 3 -27.28 -7.34 -10.61
N THR A 4 -27.09 -6.05 -10.85
CA THR A 4 -25.78 -5.36 -10.78
C THR A 4 -25.13 -5.48 -9.39
N ASN A 5 -25.88 -5.32 -8.30
CA ASN A 5 -25.30 -5.37 -6.94
C ASN A 5 -24.80 -6.77 -6.60
N LYS A 6 -25.52 -7.80 -7.05
CA LYS A 6 -25.16 -9.20 -6.80
C LYS A 6 -23.84 -9.59 -7.48
N VAL A 7 -23.63 -9.16 -8.72
CA VAL A 7 -22.38 -9.42 -9.46
C VAL A 7 -21.19 -8.74 -8.79
N PHE A 8 -21.38 -7.52 -8.27
CA PHE A 8 -20.34 -6.82 -7.51
C PHE A 8 -19.98 -7.53 -6.20
N GLU A 9 -20.97 -7.98 -5.43
CA GLU A 9 -20.74 -8.72 -4.18
C GLU A 9 -20.01 -10.05 -4.39
N GLU A 10 -20.37 -10.79 -5.44
CA GLU A 10 -19.68 -12.04 -5.81
C GLU A 10 -18.23 -11.78 -6.23
N GLY A 11 -17.98 -10.70 -6.97
CA GLY A 11 -16.65 -10.25 -7.37
C GLY A 11 -15.77 -9.87 -6.16
N ASP A 12 -16.28 -9.05 -5.24
CA ASP A 12 -15.57 -8.66 -4.02
C ASP A 12 -15.21 -9.88 -3.17
N LYS A 13 -16.13 -10.83 -3.03
CA LYS A 13 -15.88 -12.06 -2.29
C LYS A 13 -14.74 -12.89 -2.90
N ILE A 14 -14.75 -13.09 -4.22
CA ILE A 14 -13.68 -13.84 -4.90
C ILE A 14 -12.34 -13.11 -4.77
N PHE A 15 -12.33 -11.79 -4.97
CA PHE A 15 -11.13 -10.98 -4.81
C PHE A 15 -10.54 -11.13 -3.40
N ARG A 16 -11.35 -10.96 -2.36
CA ARG A 16 -10.91 -11.11 -0.96
C ARG A 16 -10.40 -12.51 -0.68
N MET A 17 -11.05 -13.56 -1.17
CA MET A 17 -10.54 -14.93 -0.99
C MET A 17 -9.11 -15.09 -1.52
N ILE A 18 -8.80 -14.50 -2.67
CA ILE A 18 -7.46 -14.57 -3.27
C ILE A 18 -6.49 -13.66 -2.52
N ALA A 19 -6.85 -12.40 -2.30
CA ALA A 19 -5.96 -11.39 -1.72
C ALA A 19 -5.61 -11.68 -0.25
N GLU A 20 -6.59 -12.10 0.56
CA GLU A 20 -6.42 -12.40 1.99
C GLU A 20 -5.56 -13.65 2.23
N ASN A 21 -5.56 -14.60 1.27
CA ASN A 21 -4.79 -15.84 1.36
C ASN A 21 -3.48 -15.81 0.54
N SER A 22 -3.18 -14.69 -0.13
CA SER A 22 -1.96 -14.53 -0.90
C SER A 22 -0.73 -14.44 0.01
N MET A 23 0.40 -14.99 -0.45
CA MET A 23 1.70 -14.78 0.18
C MET A 23 2.35 -13.45 -0.23
N ASP A 24 1.92 -12.88 -1.36
CA ASP A 24 2.39 -11.58 -1.83
C ASP A 24 1.68 -10.46 -1.09
N ALA A 25 2.45 -9.43 -0.73
CA ALA A 25 1.92 -8.21 -0.14
C ALA A 25 1.13 -7.41 -1.18
N ILE A 26 -0.15 -7.19 -0.92
CA ILE A 26 -1.07 -6.50 -1.82
C ILE A 26 -1.70 -5.33 -1.07
N ILE A 27 -1.66 -4.14 -1.69
CA ILE A 27 -2.35 -2.94 -1.21
C ILE A 27 -3.13 -2.31 -2.36
N ILE A 28 -4.24 -1.65 -2.04
CA ILE A 28 -4.95 -0.76 -2.95
C ILE A 28 -4.77 0.66 -2.43
N ILE A 29 -4.41 1.55 -3.34
CA ILE A 29 -4.14 2.94 -3.04
C ILE A 29 -5.19 3.78 -3.77
N GLY A 30 -5.89 4.62 -3.01
CA GLY A 30 -6.86 5.56 -3.53
C GLY A 30 -6.21 6.62 -4.42
N ASN A 31 -6.94 7.05 -5.43
CA ASN A 31 -6.53 8.12 -6.35
C ASN A 31 -6.98 9.52 -5.91
N ASN A 32 -7.34 9.70 -4.63
CA ASN A 32 -7.89 10.97 -4.17
C ASN A 32 -6.85 12.11 -4.29
N LEU A 33 -7.06 12.97 -5.27
CA LEU A 33 -6.21 14.10 -5.65
C LEU A 33 -6.30 15.28 -4.67
N GLU A 34 -7.22 15.26 -3.71
CA GLU A 34 -7.33 16.29 -2.66
C GLU A 34 -6.18 16.19 -1.65
N PHE A 35 -5.56 15.01 -1.51
CA PHE A 35 -4.43 14.81 -0.62
C PHE A 35 -3.10 15.02 -1.34
N SER A 36 -2.14 15.63 -0.63
CA SER A 36 -0.76 15.78 -1.11
C SER A 36 -0.05 14.43 -1.34
N GLU A 37 -0.55 13.37 -0.70
CA GLU A 37 -0.06 12.00 -0.87
C GLU A 37 -1.21 10.99 -0.95
N PRO A 38 -1.09 9.95 -1.81
CA PRO A 38 -2.13 8.96 -1.99
C PRO A 38 -2.26 8.06 -0.75
N LYS A 39 -3.47 7.57 -0.48
CA LYS A 39 -3.80 6.86 0.77
C LYS A 39 -4.08 5.39 0.52
N ILE A 40 -3.66 4.53 1.45
CA ILE A 40 -3.97 3.10 1.40
C ILE A 40 -5.42 2.90 1.80
N GLU A 41 -6.20 2.26 0.94
CA GLU A 41 -7.61 1.93 1.16
C GLU A 41 -7.82 0.46 1.52
N TYR A 42 -6.86 -0.39 1.15
CA TYR A 42 -6.85 -1.82 1.47
C TYR A 42 -5.42 -2.31 1.63
N ALA A 43 -5.21 -3.22 2.59
CA ALA A 43 -3.97 -3.95 2.76
C ALA A 43 -4.27 -5.38 3.20
N ASN A 44 -3.66 -6.36 2.54
CA ASN A 44 -3.84 -7.77 2.89
C ASN A 44 -2.94 -8.18 4.09
N PRO A 45 -3.21 -9.35 4.71
CA PRO A 45 -2.44 -9.83 5.86
C PRO A 45 -0.95 -10.01 5.58
N ALA A 46 -0.58 -10.38 4.34
CA ALA A 46 0.82 -10.50 3.94
C ALA A 46 1.55 -9.16 4.00
N TYR A 47 0.92 -8.05 3.58
CA TYR A 47 1.49 -6.71 3.72
C TYR A 47 1.69 -6.31 5.19
N LEU A 48 0.70 -6.56 6.04
CA LEU A 48 0.79 -6.26 7.48
C LEU A 48 1.92 -7.05 8.14
N LYS A 49 2.03 -8.35 7.83
CA LYS A 49 3.13 -9.21 8.31
C LYS A 49 4.51 -8.76 7.78
N LEU A 50 4.58 -8.36 6.51
CA LEU A 50 5.82 -7.93 5.86
C LEU A 50 6.36 -6.66 6.51
N THR A 51 5.49 -5.67 6.75
CA THR A 51 5.86 -4.34 7.21
C THR A 51 5.88 -4.20 8.73
N GLY A 52 5.10 -5.03 9.43
CA GLY A 52 4.95 -4.99 10.90
C GLY A 52 4.00 -3.92 11.41
N PHE A 53 3.24 -3.26 10.53
CA PHE A 53 2.17 -2.33 10.92
C PHE A 53 0.86 -3.06 11.12
N SER A 54 0.02 -2.52 12.01
CA SER A 54 -1.37 -2.97 12.17
C SER A 54 -2.25 -2.40 11.05
N LEU A 55 -3.45 -2.98 10.87
CA LEU A 55 -4.39 -2.50 9.84
C LEU A 55 -4.83 -1.07 10.14
N GLU A 56 -5.08 -0.76 11.41
CA GLU A 56 -5.53 0.55 11.90
C GLU A 56 -4.51 1.66 11.62
N GLU A 57 -3.21 1.31 11.60
CA GLU A 57 -2.14 2.25 11.28
C GLU A 57 -1.93 2.43 9.76
N VAL A 58 -2.35 1.44 8.96
CA VAL A 58 -2.11 1.40 7.52
C VAL A 58 -3.25 2.07 6.75
N ILE A 59 -4.50 1.80 7.12
CA ILE A 59 -5.66 2.34 6.39
C ILE A 59 -5.71 3.87 6.54
N GLY A 60 -5.78 4.59 5.42
CA GLY A 60 -5.74 6.06 5.37
C GLY A 60 -4.33 6.66 5.51
N ALA A 61 -3.31 5.85 5.75
CA ALA A 61 -1.92 6.29 5.74
C ALA A 61 -1.37 6.35 4.30
N SER A 62 -0.29 7.12 4.13
CA SER A 62 0.47 7.12 2.88
C SER A 62 1.34 5.86 2.82
N PRO A 63 1.48 5.18 1.66
CA PRO A 63 2.48 4.13 1.47
C PRO A 63 3.92 4.59 1.76
N ALA A 64 4.13 5.91 1.86
CA ALA A 64 5.38 6.48 2.32
C ALA A 64 5.79 6.07 3.74
N ILE A 65 4.88 5.52 4.54
CA ILE A 65 5.13 5.12 5.93
C ILE A 65 6.22 4.05 6.08
N ILE A 66 6.57 3.32 5.01
CA ILE A 66 7.64 2.30 5.03
C ILE A 66 8.96 2.76 4.39
N LYS A 67 9.07 4.05 4.03
CA LYS A 67 10.30 4.64 3.47
C LYS A 67 11.30 4.96 4.58
N GLY A 68 12.59 5.01 4.25
CA GLY A 68 13.64 5.49 5.15
C GLY A 68 14.84 6.01 4.38
N GLU A 69 15.96 6.22 5.07
CA GLU A 69 17.11 6.95 4.55
C GLU A 69 17.68 6.41 3.23
N LYS A 70 17.62 5.09 3.03
CA LYS A 70 18.14 4.44 1.81
C LYS A 70 17.07 4.25 0.73
N THR A 71 15.85 4.71 0.94
CA THR A 71 14.83 4.70 -0.11
C THR A 71 15.18 5.73 -1.18
N SER A 72 15.33 5.28 -2.42
CA SER A 72 15.74 6.17 -3.53
C SER A 72 14.67 7.21 -3.85
N GLN A 73 15.00 8.49 -3.69
CA GLN A 73 14.09 9.59 -4.05
C GLN A 73 13.77 9.59 -5.55
N LYS A 74 14.78 9.39 -6.40
CA LYS A 74 14.60 9.31 -7.85
C LYS A 74 13.57 8.25 -8.26
N MET A 75 13.65 7.06 -7.66
CA MET A 75 12.69 5.99 -7.91
C MET A 75 11.27 6.39 -7.51
N LEU A 76 11.10 7.07 -6.38
CA LEU A 76 9.80 7.55 -5.90
C LEU A 76 9.21 8.62 -6.81
N ASP A 77 10.05 9.50 -7.36
CA ASP A 77 9.63 10.53 -8.30
C ASP A 77 9.17 9.89 -9.62
N ASP A 78 9.92 8.92 -10.14
CA ASP A 78 9.55 8.14 -11.32
C ASP A 78 8.20 7.41 -11.10
N LEU A 79 8.02 6.76 -9.94
CA LEU A 79 6.76 6.10 -9.57
C LEU A 79 5.60 7.10 -9.56
N LYS A 80 5.77 8.26 -8.92
CA LYS A 80 4.75 9.31 -8.83
C LYS A 80 4.36 9.82 -10.22
N GLU A 81 5.33 10.01 -11.11
CA GLU A 81 5.08 10.46 -12.48
C GLU A 81 4.26 9.42 -13.26
N GLN A 82 4.67 8.14 -13.23
CA GLN A 82 3.94 7.08 -13.92
C GLN A 82 2.51 6.91 -13.38
N MET A 83 2.34 7.00 -12.04
CA MET A 83 1.02 6.96 -11.42
C MET A 83 0.11 8.10 -11.89
N LYS A 84 0.63 9.34 -12.00
CA LYS A 84 -0.15 10.50 -12.50
C LYS A 84 -0.58 10.33 -13.96
N GLN A 85 0.21 9.62 -14.76
CA GLN A 85 -0.10 9.32 -16.17
C GLN A 85 -1.04 8.11 -16.33
N GLY A 86 -1.35 7.39 -15.24
CA GLY A 86 -2.15 6.16 -15.29
C GLY A 86 -1.38 4.97 -15.86
N ASN A 87 -0.05 5.04 -15.90
CA ASN A 87 0.81 4.01 -16.45
C ASN A 87 1.15 2.93 -15.40
N GLN A 88 1.48 1.74 -15.89
CA GLN A 88 2.06 0.70 -15.04
C GLN A 88 3.51 1.05 -14.69
N TYR A 89 3.91 0.73 -13.45
CA TYR A 89 5.27 0.92 -12.98
C TYR A 89 5.81 -0.36 -12.35
N LYS A 90 7.09 -0.66 -12.60
CA LYS A 90 7.84 -1.74 -11.95
C LYS A 90 9.21 -1.22 -11.52
N GLY A 91 9.53 -1.37 -10.23
CA GLY A 91 10.79 -0.91 -9.66
C GLY A 91 11.19 -1.71 -8.44
N LYS A 92 12.29 -1.29 -7.80
CA LYS A 92 12.78 -1.86 -6.54
C LYS A 92 12.99 -0.73 -5.54
N ALA A 93 12.51 -0.93 -4.31
CA ALA A 93 12.68 0.01 -3.21
C ALA A 93 13.36 -0.69 -2.03
N ILE A 94 14.10 0.08 -1.24
CA ILE A 94 14.46 -0.31 0.13
C ILE A 94 13.37 0.25 1.04
N ASN A 95 12.68 -0.63 1.75
CA ASN A 95 11.64 -0.31 2.72
C ASN A 95 12.03 -0.83 4.11
N TYR A 96 11.50 -0.20 5.14
CA TYR A 96 11.84 -0.47 6.54
C TYR A 96 10.62 -1.01 7.28
N LYS A 97 10.84 -2.00 8.14
CA LYS A 97 9.78 -2.49 9.03
C LYS A 97 9.58 -1.53 10.19
N LYS A 98 8.38 -1.49 10.75
CA LYS A 98 8.03 -0.62 11.88
C LYS A 98 9.06 -0.64 13.03
N MET A 99 9.52 -1.82 13.43
CA MET A 99 10.51 -1.96 14.51
C MET A 99 11.87 -1.33 14.16
N GLU A 100 12.30 -1.42 12.90
CA GLU A 100 13.57 -0.85 12.43
C GLU A 100 13.51 0.68 12.44
N MET A 101 12.35 1.26 12.11
CA MET A 101 12.12 2.70 12.14
C MET A 101 12.19 3.27 13.56
N ASN A 102 11.59 2.58 14.53
CA ASN A 102 11.62 3.00 15.93
C ASN A 102 13.07 3.01 16.49
N SER A 103 13.91 2.07 16.05
CA SER A 103 15.31 1.99 16.48
C SER A 103 16.19 3.13 15.98
N GLN A 104 15.86 3.71 14.82
CA GLN A 104 16.56 4.86 14.25
C GLN A 104 16.19 6.18 14.95
N MET A 105 14.96 6.27 15.49
CA MET A 105 14.49 7.45 16.23
C MET A 105 14.98 7.49 17.69
N SER A 106 15.28 6.33 18.30
CA SER A 106 15.81 6.25 19.68
C SER A 106 17.33 6.45 19.79
N GLY A 107 18.02 6.67 18.67
CA GLY A 107 19.47 6.86 18.60
C GLY A 107 19.91 8.33 18.47
N GLN A 108 19.00 9.29 18.67
CA GLN A 108 19.27 10.73 18.72
C GLN A 108 19.08 11.29 20.12
#